data_AF-A0A392MNW4-F1
#
_entry.id   AF-A0A392MNW4-F1
#
_cell.length_a   1.000
_cell.length_b   1.000
_cell.length_c   1.000
_cell.angle_alpha   90.00
_cell.angle_beta   90.00
_cell.angle_gamma   90.00
#
_symmetry.space_group_name_H-M   'P 1'
#
loop_
_entity.id
_entity.type
_entity.pdbx_description
1 polymer ?
#
loop_
_entity_poly.entity_id
_entity_poly.type
_entity_poly.pdbx_seq_one_letter_code
_entity_poly.pdbx_strand_id
1 'polypeptide(L)'
;YISSELATDIIIAIGDVKFDLHKFPLLSKSNRLQKLVSKANEDNSDEIYLDDFPGGPKAFEICAKFCYGMTVTLNAYNVVAARCAAEYLEMTEDIDKGNLIFKIDVFLTSSIFRSWKDSIIVLQTAKSLLPWSEDLKIIGRCIDSIASKTSVDPVNITWSYTYNRKLAQVDKIVEDKITSKEKIESVPKDWWVEDICELDIDLYKRVMITVKSKGRMDGVVIGEALKTYAVRWLPDSVDALVSDDHAWRNKSL
;
A
#
# COMPACT_ATOMS: atom_id res chain seq x y z
N TYR A 1 11.83 15.35 -16.66
CA TYR A 1 12.12 16.38 -17.67
C TYR A 1 11.70 15.83 -19.03
N ILE A 2 10.73 16.47 -19.68
CA ILE A 2 10.30 16.14 -21.04
C ILE A 2 11.03 17.14 -21.95
N SER A 3 12.14 16.72 -22.57
CA SER A 3 12.90 17.58 -23.47
C SER A 3 12.32 17.45 -24.87
N SER A 4 11.73 18.53 -25.37
CA SER A 4 11.24 18.67 -26.75
C SER A 4 11.88 19.92 -27.35
N GLU A 5 12.22 19.88 -28.64
CA GLU A 5 12.68 21.06 -29.39
C GLU A 5 11.50 22.00 -29.77
N LEU A 6 10.26 21.55 -29.55
CA LEU A 6 9.05 22.32 -29.79
C LEU A 6 8.66 23.13 -28.55
N ALA A 7 8.16 24.34 -28.79
CA ALA A 7 7.55 25.14 -27.73
C ALA A 7 6.31 24.43 -27.19
N THR A 8 6.18 24.42 -25.86
CA THR A 8 5.02 23.89 -25.16
C THR A 8 3.80 24.77 -25.42
N ASP A 9 2.64 24.14 -25.61
CA ASP A 9 1.39 24.81 -26.00
C ASP A 9 0.33 24.76 -24.88
N ILE A 10 0.68 24.22 -23.71
CA ILE A 10 -0.17 24.22 -22.52
C ILE A 10 0.63 24.12 -21.23
N ILE A 11 0.15 24.80 -20.19
CA ILE A 11 0.67 24.72 -18.81
C ILE A 11 -0.39 24.05 -17.94
N ILE A 12 -0.01 22.99 -17.22
CA ILE A 12 -0.85 22.37 -16.19
C ILE A 12 -0.24 22.65 -14.82
N ALA A 13 -0.98 23.30 -13.94
CA ALA A 13 -0.57 23.64 -12.58
C ALA A 13 -1.26 22.72 -11.55
N ILE A 14 -0.47 22.14 -10.64
CA ILE A 14 -0.91 21.26 -9.57
C ILE A 14 -0.24 21.69 -8.28
N GLY A 15 -1.00 22.36 -7.40
CA GLY A 15 -0.42 23.08 -6.27
C GLY A 15 0.64 24.06 -6.75
N ASP A 16 1.84 24.00 -6.15
CA ASP A 16 2.95 24.90 -6.48
C ASP A 16 3.80 24.45 -7.68
N VAL A 17 3.44 23.34 -8.34
CA VAL A 17 4.21 22.77 -9.45
C VAL A 17 3.50 23.03 -10.78
N LYS A 18 4.23 23.62 -11.73
CA LYS A 18 3.78 23.81 -13.11
C LYS A 18 4.46 22.82 -14.05
N PHE A 19 3.69 22.32 -15.01
CA PHE A 19 4.15 21.43 -16.06
C PHE A 19 3.92 22.08 -17.42
N ASP A 20 5.00 22.46 -18.10
CA ASP A 20 4.97 22.88 -19.49
C ASP A 20 4.90 21.64 -20.40
N LEU A 21 3.81 21.53 -21.17
CA LEU A 21 3.45 20.30 -21.90
C LEU A 21 2.97 20.61 -23.32
N HIS A 22 2.71 19.55 -24.07
CA HIS A 22 2.14 19.56 -25.41
C HIS A 22 0.72 18.97 -25.35
N LYS A 23 -0.26 19.62 -25.98
CA LYS A 23 -1.66 19.19 -26.03
C LYS A 23 -1.76 17.79 -26.65
N PHE A 24 -1.13 17.57 -27.81
CA PHE A 24 -1.32 16.34 -28.60
C PHE A 24 -1.08 15.03 -27.82
N PRO A 25 0.08 14.80 -27.14
CA PRO A 25 0.30 13.59 -26.35
C PRO A 25 -0.75 13.39 -25.26
N LEU A 26 -1.10 14.46 -24.54
CA LEU A 26 -2.05 14.41 -23.42
C LEU A 26 -3.47 14.06 -23.88
N LEU A 27 -3.93 14.75 -24.92
CA LEU A 27 -5.29 14.61 -25.43
C LEU A 27 -5.52 13.21 -26.02
N SER A 28 -4.48 12.57 -26.55
CA SER A 28 -4.60 11.21 -27.08
C SER A 28 -4.88 10.13 -26.01
N LYS A 29 -4.66 10.41 -24.72
CA LYS A 29 -4.76 9.41 -23.63
C LYS A 29 -5.70 9.78 -22.49
N SER A 30 -6.15 11.02 -22.38
CA SER A 30 -6.97 11.49 -21.25
C SER A 30 -8.22 12.23 -21.72
N ASN A 31 -9.39 11.66 -21.43
CA ASN A 31 -10.67 12.28 -21.76
C ASN A 31 -10.90 13.57 -20.94
N ARG A 32 -10.49 13.58 -19.66
CA ARG A 32 -10.64 14.78 -18.83
C ARG A 32 -9.76 15.92 -19.32
N LEU A 33 -8.51 15.65 -19.73
CA LEU A 33 -7.67 16.67 -20.31
C LEU A 33 -8.25 17.19 -21.63
N GLN A 34 -8.84 16.35 -22.48
CA GLN A 34 -9.56 16.84 -23.67
C GLN A 34 -10.62 17.88 -23.31
N LYS A 35 -11.47 17.58 -22.33
CA LYS A 35 -12.52 18.52 -21.87
C LYS A 35 -11.93 19.82 -21.30
N LEU A 36 -10.90 19.71 -20.44
CA LEU A 36 -10.29 20.87 -19.80
C LEU A 36 -9.55 21.76 -20.80
N VAL A 37 -8.85 21.18 -21.77
CA VAL A 37 -8.18 21.94 -22.84
C VAL A 37 -9.19 22.62 -23.75
N SER A 38 -10.29 21.95 -24.12
CA SER A 38 -11.35 22.58 -24.91
C SER A 38 -11.92 23.80 -24.20
N LYS A 39 -12.20 23.69 -22.89
CA LYS A 39 -12.68 24.82 -22.08
C LYS A 39 -11.64 25.95 -21.97
N ALA A 40 -10.37 25.61 -21.75
CA ALA A 40 -9.31 26.61 -21.67
C ALA A 40 -9.15 27.39 -22.98
N ASN A 41 -9.29 26.72 -24.14
CA ASN A 41 -9.27 27.38 -25.44
C ASN A 41 -10.46 28.35 -25.63
N GLU A 42 -11.66 28.01 -25.12
CA GLU A 42 -12.83 28.93 -25.14
C GLU A 42 -12.57 30.18 -24.29
N ASP A 43 -11.89 30.02 -23.16
CA ASP A 43 -11.52 31.10 -22.23
C ASP A 43 -10.26 31.88 -22.66
N ASN A 44 -9.65 31.53 -23.82
CA ASN A 44 -8.34 32.04 -24.28
C ASN A 44 -7.23 31.93 -23.20
N SER A 45 -7.24 30.83 -22.42
CA SER A 45 -6.23 30.50 -21.42
C SER A 45 -5.35 29.35 -21.89
N ASP A 46 -4.04 29.48 -21.70
CA ASP A 46 -3.07 28.40 -21.91
C ASP A 46 -2.69 27.68 -20.60
N GLU A 47 -3.29 28.06 -19.48
CA GLU A 47 -3.02 27.49 -18.16
C GLU A 47 -4.26 26.81 -17.56
N ILE A 48 -4.08 25.57 -17.10
CA ILE A 48 -5.11 24.76 -16.43
C ILE A 48 -4.66 24.46 -15.01
N TYR A 49 -5.52 24.79 -14.04
CA TYR A 49 -5.32 24.46 -12.63
C TYR A 49 -6.07 23.18 -12.27
N LEU A 50 -5.37 22.23 -11.64
CA LEU A 50 -5.95 21.00 -11.09
C LEU A 50 -5.79 21.02 -9.57
N ASP A 51 -6.78 21.60 -8.90
CA ASP A 51 -6.85 21.61 -7.44
C ASP A 51 -7.14 20.19 -6.91
N ASP A 52 -6.57 19.87 -5.74
CA ASP A 52 -6.75 18.60 -5.04
C ASP A 52 -6.50 17.35 -5.90
N PHE A 53 -5.53 17.43 -6.83
CA PHE A 53 -5.19 16.32 -7.70
C PHE A 53 -4.72 15.09 -6.89
N PRO A 54 -5.34 13.90 -7.06
CA PRO A 54 -5.03 12.75 -6.23
C PRO A 54 -3.57 12.28 -6.44
N GLY A 55 -2.82 12.18 -5.34
CA GLY A 55 -1.40 11.84 -5.36
C GLY A 55 -0.46 12.98 -5.75
N GLY A 56 -1.01 14.18 -6.00
CA GLY A 56 -0.26 15.40 -6.25
C GLY A 56 0.61 15.38 -7.51
N PRO A 57 1.57 16.31 -7.62
CA PRO A 57 2.38 16.51 -8.83
C PRO A 57 3.14 15.26 -9.28
N LYS A 58 3.63 14.44 -8.34
CA LYS A 58 4.37 13.21 -8.66
C LYS A 58 3.50 12.17 -9.36
N ALA A 59 2.23 12.04 -8.97
CA ALA A 59 1.30 11.14 -9.62
C ALA A 59 0.93 11.64 -11.02
N PHE A 60 0.73 12.95 -11.16
CA PHE A 60 0.51 13.56 -12.47
C PHE A 60 1.71 13.38 -13.40
N GLU A 61 2.94 13.53 -12.91
CA GLU A 61 4.15 13.31 -13.72
C GLU A 61 4.17 11.89 -14.31
N ILE A 62 3.71 10.87 -13.57
CA ILE A 62 3.56 9.50 -14.08
C ILE A 62 2.55 9.46 -15.24
N CYS A 63 1.37 10.06 -15.05
CA CYS A 63 0.35 10.12 -16.10
C CYS A 63 0.84 10.88 -17.34
N ALA A 64 1.47 12.04 -17.16
CA ALA A 64 2.05 12.83 -18.24
C ALA A 64 3.13 12.02 -18.97
N LYS A 65 4.06 11.37 -18.26
CA LYS A 65 5.09 10.53 -18.90
C LYS A 65 4.48 9.44 -19.77
N PHE A 66 3.45 8.77 -19.27
CA PHE A 66 2.71 7.77 -20.02
C PHE A 66 2.09 8.34 -21.31
N CYS A 67 1.49 9.53 -21.25
CA CYS A 67 0.91 10.21 -22.42
C CYS A 67 1.94 10.46 -23.54
N TYR A 68 3.20 10.71 -23.17
CA TYR A 68 4.30 10.90 -24.11
C TYR A 68 4.93 9.58 -24.60
N GLY A 69 4.35 8.44 -24.25
CA GLY A 69 4.89 7.13 -24.61
C GLY A 69 6.16 6.75 -23.87
N MET A 70 6.53 7.48 -22.81
CA MET A 70 7.70 7.14 -21.99
C MET A 70 7.37 5.96 -21.06
N THR A 71 8.39 5.16 -20.77
CA THR A 71 8.28 4.11 -19.75
C THR A 71 8.10 4.73 -18.37
N VAL A 72 7.07 4.27 -17.66
CA VAL A 72 6.81 4.64 -16.26
C VAL A 72 7.07 3.45 -15.35
N THR A 73 7.74 3.69 -14.23
CA THR A 73 8.05 2.65 -13.24
C THR A 73 7.02 2.70 -12.11
N LEU A 74 6.26 1.61 -11.96
CA LEU A 74 5.29 1.43 -10.89
C LEU A 74 5.84 0.47 -9.84
N ASN A 75 5.56 0.77 -8.57
CA ASN A 75 5.90 -0.07 -7.41
C ASN A 75 4.86 0.13 -6.31
N ALA A 76 4.98 -0.59 -5.20
CA ALA A 76 4.03 -0.53 -4.10
C ALA A 76 3.86 0.86 -3.48
N TYR A 77 4.86 1.74 -3.60
CA TYR A 77 4.85 3.09 -3.00
C TYR A 77 4.13 4.13 -3.85
N ASN A 78 4.03 3.93 -5.17
CA ASN A 78 3.48 4.93 -6.09
C ASN A 78 2.24 4.45 -6.86
N VAL A 79 1.96 3.14 -6.90
CA VAL A 79 0.91 2.58 -7.76
C VAL A 79 -0.49 3.09 -7.39
N VAL A 80 -0.78 3.31 -6.11
CA VAL A 80 -2.09 3.79 -5.67
C VAL A 80 -2.31 5.23 -6.12
N ALA A 81 -1.31 6.08 -5.95
CA ALA A 81 -1.33 7.46 -6.41
C ALA A 81 -1.51 7.55 -7.92
N ALA A 82 -0.74 6.76 -8.68
CA ALA A 82 -0.86 6.68 -10.13
C ALA A 82 -2.25 6.18 -10.56
N ARG A 83 -2.85 5.20 -9.86
CA ARG A 83 -4.18 4.68 -10.18
C ARG A 83 -5.27 5.71 -9.94
N CYS A 84 -5.20 6.47 -8.85
CA CYS A 84 -6.16 7.53 -8.53
C CYS A 84 -6.02 8.72 -9.49
N ALA A 85 -4.79 9.10 -9.83
CA ALA A 85 -4.49 10.12 -10.85
C ALA A 85 -5.02 9.73 -12.23
N ALA A 86 -4.79 8.49 -12.65
CA ALA A 86 -5.29 7.98 -13.93
C ALA A 86 -6.82 7.92 -13.96
N GLU A 87 -7.47 7.57 -12.84
CA GLU A 87 -8.93 7.67 -12.69
C GLU A 87 -9.42 9.11 -12.86
N TYR A 88 -8.82 10.04 -12.10
CA TYR A 88 -9.18 11.44 -12.16
C TYR A 88 -9.08 11.97 -13.59
N LEU A 89 -8.02 11.60 -14.31
CA LEU A 89 -7.77 12.01 -15.70
C LEU A 89 -8.58 11.21 -16.73
N GLU A 90 -9.41 10.25 -16.33
CA GLU A 90 -10.21 9.42 -17.22
C GLU A 90 -9.34 8.72 -18.29
N MET A 91 -8.23 8.10 -17.89
CA MET A 91 -7.29 7.40 -18.79
C MET A 91 -7.71 5.95 -19.03
N THR A 92 -8.88 5.76 -19.64
CA THR A 92 -9.54 4.46 -19.86
C THR A 92 -9.21 3.84 -21.21
N GLU A 93 -9.54 2.55 -21.38
CA GLU A 93 -9.37 1.85 -22.66
C GLU A 93 -10.29 2.34 -23.77
N ASP A 94 -11.35 3.08 -23.44
CA ASP A 94 -12.24 3.71 -24.43
C ASP A 94 -11.52 4.81 -25.23
N ILE A 95 -10.46 5.39 -24.65
CA ILE A 95 -9.66 6.44 -25.29
C ILE A 95 -8.47 5.83 -26.05
N ASP A 96 -7.81 4.83 -25.46
CA ASP A 96 -6.63 4.19 -26.05
C ASP A 96 -6.50 2.74 -25.57
N LYS A 97 -6.27 1.80 -26.47
CA LYS A 97 -6.15 0.39 -26.09
C LYS A 97 -4.93 0.19 -25.17
N GLY A 98 -5.14 -0.42 -23.99
CA GLY A 98 -4.08 -0.57 -23.00
C GLY A 98 -3.66 0.74 -22.35
N ASN A 99 -4.60 1.67 -22.15
CA ASN A 99 -4.37 2.90 -21.41
C ASN A 99 -3.93 2.64 -19.96
N LEU A 100 -3.53 3.72 -19.26
CA LEU A 100 -2.85 3.64 -17.99
C LEU A 100 -3.66 2.93 -16.89
N ILE A 101 -4.97 3.17 -16.81
CA ILE A 101 -5.83 2.49 -15.82
C ILE A 101 -5.72 0.97 -15.97
N PHE A 102 -5.91 0.45 -17.19
CA PHE A 102 -5.84 -0.99 -17.47
C PHE A 102 -4.48 -1.57 -17.08
N LYS A 103 -3.39 -0.91 -17.49
CA LYS A 103 -2.03 -1.38 -17.17
C LYS A 103 -1.76 -1.41 -15.67
N ILE A 104 -2.22 -0.41 -14.93
CA ILE A 104 -2.10 -0.38 -13.47
C ILE A 104 -2.93 -1.49 -12.84
N ASP A 105 -4.16 -1.72 -13.28
CA ASP A 105 -5.03 -2.76 -12.72
C ASP A 105 -4.47 -4.17 -12.98
N VAL A 106 -3.86 -4.39 -14.15
CA VAL A 106 -3.09 -5.61 -14.45
C VAL A 106 -1.90 -5.75 -13.50
N PHE A 107 -1.11 -4.69 -13.29
CA PHE A 107 0.05 -4.72 -12.38
C PHE A 107 -0.36 -4.98 -10.92
N LEU A 108 -1.42 -4.32 -10.43
CA LEU A 108 -2.00 -4.57 -9.11
C LEU A 108 -2.38 -6.04 -8.93
N THR A 109 -3.06 -6.61 -9.91
CA THR A 109 -3.59 -7.99 -9.84
C THR A 109 -2.51 -9.06 -10.00
N SER A 110 -1.59 -8.85 -10.94
CA SER A 110 -0.58 -9.84 -11.34
C SER A 110 0.67 -9.80 -10.46
N SER A 111 0.97 -8.66 -9.83
CA SER A 111 2.23 -8.46 -9.09
C SER A 111 1.97 -8.07 -7.64
N ILE A 112 1.41 -6.89 -7.39
CA ILE A 112 1.24 -6.32 -6.04
C ILE A 112 0.45 -7.25 -5.13
N PHE A 113 -0.77 -7.63 -5.55
CA PHE A 113 -1.63 -8.51 -4.75
C PHE A 113 -1.13 -9.95 -4.71
N ARG A 114 -0.04 -10.32 -5.38
CA ARG A 114 0.61 -11.63 -5.23
C ARG A 114 1.82 -11.59 -4.30
N SER A 115 2.38 -10.41 -4.06
CA SER A 115 3.46 -10.16 -3.10
C SER A 115 2.89 -9.90 -1.70
N TRP A 116 3.53 -10.45 -0.67
CA TRP A 116 3.16 -10.20 0.73
C TRP A 116 3.47 -8.75 1.13
N LYS A 117 4.74 -8.37 1.01
CA LYS A 117 5.24 -7.05 1.40
C LYS A 117 4.62 -5.92 0.58
N ASP A 118 4.49 -6.09 -0.73
CA ASP A 118 3.92 -5.02 -1.56
C ASP A 118 2.44 -4.79 -1.26
N SER A 119 1.70 -5.84 -0.88
CA SER A 119 0.31 -5.67 -0.42
C SER A 119 0.26 -4.82 0.85
N ILE A 120 1.15 -5.05 1.82
CA ILE A 120 1.17 -4.25 3.06
C ILE A 120 1.54 -2.79 2.76
N ILE A 121 2.56 -2.54 1.94
CA ILE A 121 2.97 -1.19 1.54
C ILE A 121 1.84 -0.47 0.78
N VAL A 122 1.16 -1.15 -0.14
CA VAL A 122 0.01 -0.56 -0.86
C VAL A 122 -1.12 -0.22 0.10
N LEU A 123 -1.39 -1.07 1.09
CA LEU A 123 -2.42 -0.78 2.09
C LEU A 123 -2.07 0.46 2.92
N GLN A 124 -0.80 0.61 3.34
CA GLN A 124 -0.32 1.78 4.08
C GLN A 124 -0.42 3.07 3.24
N THR A 125 0.02 3.02 1.97
CA THR A 125 0.02 4.21 1.09
C THR A 125 -1.37 4.60 0.60
N ALA A 126 -2.33 3.67 0.59
CA ALA A 126 -3.69 3.95 0.18
C ALA A 126 -4.42 4.92 1.12
N LYS A 127 -4.11 4.93 2.42
CA LYS A 127 -4.80 5.77 3.41
C LYS A 127 -4.75 7.27 3.08
N SER A 128 -3.63 7.75 2.55
CA SER A 128 -3.46 9.17 2.19
C SER A 128 -4.22 9.59 0.93
N LEU A 129 -4.94 8.65 0.27
CA LEU A 129 -5.66 8.88 -0.98
C LEU A 129 -7.16 8.61 -0.84
N LEU A 130 -7.69 8.63 0.38
CA LEU A 130 -9.14 8.58 0.60
C LEU A 130 -9.81 9.85 0.02
N PRO A 131 -11.02 9.74 -0.56
CA PRO A 131 -11.83 8.52 -0.70
C PRO A 131 -11.46 7.63 -1.90
N TRP A 132 -10.63 8.13 -2.84
CA TRP A 132 -10.31 7.45 -4.11
C TRP A 132 -9.90 6.00 -3.94
N SER A 133 -9.00 5.71 -3.02
CA SER A 133 -8.50 4.34 -2.80
C SER A 133 -9.56 3.35 -2.31
N GLU A 134 -10.60 3.83 -1.64
CA GLU A 134 -11.73 3.01 -1.16
C GLU A 134 -12.77 2.83 -2.27
N ASP A 135 -13.05 3.90 -3.03
CA ASP A 135 -14.00 3.86 -4.15
C ASP A 135 -13.50 2.94 -5.27
N LEU A 136 -12.20 3.02 -5.56
CA LEU A 136 -11.49 2.14 -6.50
C LEU A 136 -11.26 0.71 -5.95
N LYS A 137 -11.73 0.42 -4.74
CA LYS A 137 -11.63 -0.90 -4.08
C LYS A 137 -10.20 -1.41 -3.88
N ILE A 138 -9.20 -0.53 -3.94
CA ILE A 138 -7.78 -0.90 -3.76
C ILE A 138 -7.57 -1.41 -2.34
N ILE A 139 -8.09 -0.69 -1.34
CA ILE A 139 -7.98 -1.07 0.08
C ILE A 139 -8.61 -2.45 0.32
N GLY A 140 -9.86 -2.66 -0.12
CA GLY A 140 -10.57 -3.91 0.07
C GLY A 140 -9.83 -5.11 -0.56
N ARG A 141 -9.43 -4.99 -1.84
CA ARG A 141 -8.68 -6.03 -2.55
C ARG A 141 -7.34 -6.36 -1.87
N CYS A 142 -6.69 -5.34 -1.33
CA CYS A 142 -5.43 -5.50 -0.62
C CYS A 142 -5.60 -6.26 0.70
N ILE A 143 -6.62 -5.89 1.49
CA ILE A 143 -6.98 -6.59 2.73
C ILE A 143 -7.34 -8.06 2.45
N ASP A 144 -8.13 -8.32 1.41
CA ASP A 144 -8.50 -9.67 1.01
C ASP A 144 -7.29 -10.50 0.60
N SER A 145 -6.33 -9.89 -0.09
CA SER A 145 -5.08 -10.52 -0.47
C SER A 145 -4.22 -10.88 0.74
N ILE A 146 -4.01 -9.93 1.66
CA ILE A 146 -3.27 -10.14 2.92
C ILE A 146 -3.93 -11.28 3.70
N ALA A 147 -5.23 -11.20 3.97
CA ALA A 147 -5.97 -12.21 4.73
C ALA A 147 -5.98 -13.59 4.06
N SER A 148 -5.92 -13.67 2.72
CA SER A 148 -5.77 -14.95 2.03
C SER A 148 -4.39 -15.56 2.27
N LYS A 149 -3.32 -14.74 2.25
CA LYS A 149 -1.95 -15.20 2.41
C LYS A 149 -1.65 -15.67 3.83
N THR A 150 -2.23 -15.03 4.86
CA THR A 150 -2.05 -15.50 6.25
C THR A 150 -2.53 -16.94 6.44
N SER A 151 -3.50 -17.39 5.66
CA SER A 151 -4.08 -18.74 5.74
C SER A 151 -3.30 -19.82 4.97
N VAL A 152 -2.18 -19.46 4.33
CA VAL A 152 -1.35 -20.41 3.56
C VAL A 152 -0.51 -21.23 4.53
N ASP A 153 -0.48 -22.54 4.30
CA ASP A 153 0.34 -23.46 5.10
C ASP A 153 1.80 -22.96 5.13
N PRO A 154 2.41 -22.81 6.32
CA PRO A 154 3.79 -22.36 6.44
C PRO A 154 4.81 -23.11 5.57
N VAL A 155 4.55 -24.39 5.25
CA VAL A 155 5.41 -25.19 4.36
C VAL A 155 5.43 -24.65 2.93
N ASN A 156 4.37 -23.99 2.49
CA ASN A 156 4.23 -23.45 1.12
C ASN A 156 4.63 -21.97 1.01
N ILE A 157 5.20 -21.39 2.06
CA ILE A 157 5.56 -19.97 2.07
C ILE A 157 6.87 -19.74 1.35
N THR A 158 6.79 -18.93 0.29
CA THR A 158 7.94 -18.50 -0.51
C THR A 158 8.16 -16.98 -0.44
N TRP A 159 7.33 -16.27 0.33
CA TRP A 159 7.40 -14.81 0.47
C TRP A 159 8.45 -14.39 1.49
N SER A 160 9.03 -13.21 1.29
CA SER A 160 9.83 -12.53 2.31
C SER A 160 8.92 -11.97 3.41
N TYR A 161 9.25 -12.24 4.67
CA TYR A 161 8.53 -11.76 5.85
C TYR A 161 9.52 -11.26 6.92
N THR A 162 9.09 -10.33 7.77
CA THR A 162 9.88 -9.92 8.94
C THR A 162 9.58 -10.85 10.10
N TYR A 163 10.63 -11.36 10.75
CA TYR A 163 10.51 -12.14 11.97
C TYR A 163 11.72 -11.89 12.87
N ASN A 164 11.58 -10.94 13.79
CA ASN A 164 12.58 -10.51 14.75
C ASN A 164 12.15 -10.90 16.15
N ARG A 165 12.23 -12.19 16.48
CA ARG A 165 11.87 -12.68 17.81
C ARG A 165 12.93 -12.35 18.88
N LYS A 166 13.08 -11.06 19.20
CA LYS A 166 13.64 -10.58 20.47
C LYS A 166 12.58 -10.54 21.58
N LEU A 167 11.29 -10.52 21.21
CA LEU A 167 10.17 -10.45 22.16
C LEU A 167 9.81 -11.79 22.84
N ALA A 168 10.11 -12.94 22.23
CA ALA A 168 9.89 -14.24 22.89
C ALA A 168 11.06 -14.69 23.79
N GLN A 169 12.11 -13.88 23.93
CA GLN A 169 13.26 -14.21 24.78
C GLN A 169 13.13 -13.67 26.21
N VAL A 170 12.15 -12.82 26.52
CA VAL A 170 11.98 -12.30 27.89
C VAL A 170 11.67 -13.43 28.89
N ASP A 171 10.99 -14.49 28.46
CA ASP A 171 10.65 -15.65 29.30
C ASP A 171 11.65 -16.82 29.28
N LYS A 172 12.78 -16.71 28.54
CA LYS A 172 13.72 -17.83 28.32
C LYS A 172 15.18 -17.53 28.70
N ILE A 173 15.42 -16.64 29.67
CA ILE A 173 16.79 -16.35 30.15
C ILE A 173 17.31 -17.45 31.11
N VAL A 174 16.49 -18.43 31.48
CA VAL A 174 16.94 -19.60 32.25
C VAL A 174 16.85 -20.83 31.34
N GLU A 175 17.99 -21.46 31.07
CA GLU A 175 18.19 -22.72 30.32
C GLU A 175 18.09 -22.63 28.79
N ASP A 176 19.17 -22.19 28.13
CA ASP A 176 20.08 -23.15 27.48
C ASP A 176 21.18 -22.42 26.69
N LYS A 177 22.39 -22.44 27.25
CA LYS A 177 23.60 -22.34 26.46
C LYS A 177 23.80 -23.68 25.76
N ILE A 178 24.22 -23.63 24.49
CA ILE A 178 24.73 -24.73 23.64
C ILE A 178 23.70 -25.31 22.66
N THR A 179 23.59 -24.71 21.46
CA THR A 179 23.81 -25.38 20.15
C THR A 179 23.42 -24.44 19.01
N SER A 180 24.37 -23.61 18.58
CA SER A 180 24.32 -22.97 17.26
C SER A 180 24.56 -24.03 16.18
N LYS A 181 23.48 -24.69 15.76
CA LYS A 181 23.44 -25.41 14.49
C LYS A 181 22.21 -24.92 13.74
N GLU A 182 22.45 -24.33 12.59
CA GLU A 182 21.49 -23.92 11.57
C GLU A 182 20.57 -25.10 11.22
N LYS A 183 19.53 -25.32 12.02
CA LYS A 183 18.34 -26.03 11.56
C LYS A 183 17.69 -25.09 10.56
N ILE A 184 17.34 -25.60 9.39
CA ILE A 184 16.38 -24.96 8.50
C ILE A 184 15.11 -24.79 9.34
N GLU A 185 14.92 -23.61 9.93
CA GLU A 185 13.75 -23.33 10.74
C GLU A 185 12.56 -23.35 9.78
N SER A 186 11.69 -24.34 9.95
CA SER A 186 10.38 -24.35 9.31
C SER A 186 9.70 -23.02 9.59
N VAL A 187 9.08 -22.41 8.57
CA VAL A 187 8.42 -21.11 8.70
C VAL A 187 7.46 -21.14 9.91
N PRO A 188 7.57 -20.19 10.85
CA PRO A 188 6.70 -20.14 12.03
C PRO A 188 5.23 -19.98 11.65
N LYS A 189 4.30 -20.45 12.48
CA LYS A 189 2.84 -20.29 12.23
C LYS A 189 2.41 -18.82 12.27
N ASP A 190 3.13 -18.01 13.03
CA ASP A 190 2.95 -16.57 13.30
C ASP A 190 3.81 -15.66 12.40
N TRP A 191 4.42 -16.21 11.33
CA TRP A 191 5.35 -15.50 10.44
C TRP A 191 4.88 -14.13 9.91
N TRP A 192 3.56 -13.92 9.81
CA TRP A 192 2.93 -12.72 9.24
C TRP A 192 2.67 -11.62 10.28
N VAL A 193 2.77 -11.95 11.57
CA VAL A 193 2.27 -11.09 12.66
C VAL A 193 3.02 -9.76 12.74
N GLU A 194 4.35 -9.79 12.74
CA GLU A 194 5.15 -8.57 12.90
C GLU A 194 4.92 -7.57 11.77
N ASP A 195 4.78 -8.10 10.55
CA ASP A 195 4.59 -7.30 9.33
C ASP A 195 3.27 -6.53 9.35
N ILE A 196 2.17 -7.19 9.71
CA ILE A 196 0.89 -6.49 9.79
C ILE A 196 0.82 -5.51 10.95
N CYS A 197 1.70 -5.64 11.97
CA CYS A 197 1.76 -4.70 13.08
C CYS A 197 2.33 -3.33 12.68
N GLU A 198 2.85 -3.19 11.46
CA GLU A 198 3.23 -1.90 10.88
C GLU A 198 2.04 -1.07 10.37
N LEU A 199 0.84 -1.66 10.34
CA LEU A 199 -0.38 -0.96 9.94
C LEU A 199 -0.89 -0.06 11.08
N ASP A 200 -1.45 1.10 10.71
CA ASP A 200 -2.21 1.91 11.65
C ASP A 200 -3.46 1.16 12.14
N ILE A 201 -3.99 1.59 13.29
CA ILE A 201 -5.03 0.85 14.01
C ILE A 201 -6.29 0.57 13.17
N ASP A 202 -6.68 1.50 12.28
CA ASP A 202 -7.87 1.34 11.46
C ASP A 202 -7.67 0.23 10.42
N LEU A 203 -6.54 0.26 9.72
CA LEU A 203 -6.18 -0.74 8.71
C LEU A 203 -5.88 -2.10 9.36
N TYR A 204 -5.15 -2.10 10.48
CA TYR A 204 -4.88 -3.30 11.27
C TYR A 204 -6.18 -3.98 11.70
N LYS A 205 -7.12 -3.23 12.29
CA LYS A 205 -8.44 -3.74 12.68
C LYS A 205 -9.17 -4.36 11.50
N ARG A 206 -9.21 -3.68 10.34
CA ARG A 206 -9.89 -4.21 9.14
C ARG A 206 -9.24 -5.51 8.65
N VAL A 207 -7.90 -5.59 8.63
CA VAL A 207 -7.17 -6.82 8.29
C VAL A 207 -7.53 -7.95 9.25
N MET A 208 -7.49 -7.69 10.56
CA MET A 208 -7.77 -8.71 11.57
C MET A 208 -9.22 -9.21 11.54
N ILE A 209 -10.19 -8.32 11.28
CA ILE A 209 -11.59 -8.72 11.08
C ILE A 209 -11.71 -9.66 9.87
N THR A 210 -11.04 -9.34 8.75
CA THR A 210 -11.08 -10.19 7.56
C THR A 210 -10.33 -11.51 7.76
N VAL A 211 -9.20 -11.53 8.45
CA VAL A 211 -8.48 -12.77 8.81
C VAL A 211 -9.39 -13.67 9.66
N LYS A 212 -10.07 -13.11 10.66
CA LYS A 212 -11.01 -13.83 11.51
C LYS A 212 -12.22 -14.35 10.72
N SER A 213 -12.81 -13.52 9.86
CA SER A 213 -14.02 -13.89 9.11
C SER A 213 -13.79 -15.01 8.09
N LYS A 214 -12.57 -15.17 7.58
CA LYS A 214 -12.21 -16.30 6.71
C LYS A 214 -12.20 -17.65 7.43
N GLY A 215 -12.09 -17.68 8.76
CA GLY A 215 -12.22 -18.89 9.57
C GLY A 215 -11.14 -19.96 9.38
N ARG A 216 -10.03 -19.63 8.68
CA ARG A 216 -8.92 -20.57 8.40
C ARG A 216 -7.75 -20.46 9.37
N MET A 217 -7.73 -19.40 10.18
CA MET A 217 -6.64 -19.10 11.10
C MET A 217 -6.97 -19.57 12.52
N ASP A 218 -6.00 -20.18 13.19
CA ASP A 218 -6.10 -20.60 14.58
C ASP A 218 -6.29 -19.38 15.50
N GLY A 219 -7.25 -19.49 16.43
CA GLY A 219 -7.54 -18.45 17.42
C GLY A 219 -6.34 -18.09 18.30
N VAL A 220 -5.42 -19.04 18.55
CA VAL A 220 -4.18 -18.78 19.30
C VAL A 220 -3.27 -17.82 18.54
N VAL A 221 -3.12 -18.00 17.22
CA VAL A 221 -2.28 -17.12 16.37
C VAL A 221 -2.93 -15.74 16.22
N ILE A 222 -4.27 -15.68 16.13
CA ILE A 222 -5.00 -14.40 16.17
C ILE A 222 -4.73 -13.67 17.50
N GLY A 223 -4.76 -14.39 18.63
CA GLY A 223 -4.44 -13.84 19.94
C GLY A 223 -3.02 -13.28 20.01
N GLU A 224 -2.04 -14.01 19.49
CA GLU A 224 -0.64 -13.56 19.42
C GLU A 224 -0.47 -12.33 18.55
N ALA A 225 -1.19 -12.25 17.42
CA ALA A 225 -1.19 -11.08 16.56
C ALA A 225 -1.68 -9.82 17.29
N LEU A 226 -2.79 -9.95 18.04
CA LEU A 226 -3.37 -8.87 18.83
C LEU A 226 -2.43 -8.46 19.98
N LYS A 227 -1.85 -9.44 20.68
CA LYS A 227 -0.87 -9.20 21.74
C LYS A 227 0.35 -8.45 21.22
N THR A 228 0.92 -8.90 20.11
CA THR A 228 2.11 -8.28 19.49
C THR A 228 1.83 -6.84 19.08
N TYR A 229 0.65 -6.57 18.50
CA TYR A 229 0.24 -5.21 18.16
C TYR A 229 0.13 -4.32 19.39
N ALA A 230 -0.52 -4.80 20.45
CA ALA A 230 -0.68 -4.06 21.69
C ALA A 230 0.66 -3.76 22.35
N VAL A 231 1.58 -4.73 22.44
CA VAL A 231 2.94 -4.52 22.97
C VAL A 231 3.70 -3.45 22.18
N ARG A 232 3.59 -3.47 20.85
CA ARG A 232 4.31 -2.53 19.97
C ARG A 232 3.81 -1.10 20.12
N TRP A 233 2.49 -0.90 20.22
CA TRP A 233 1.87 0.42 20.15
C TRP A 233 1.37 0.97 21.49
N LEU A 234 1.32 0.13 22.54
CA LEU A 234 0.87 0.48 23.90
C LEU A 234 1.84 -0.11 24.97
N PRO A 235 3.15 0.22 24.93
CA PRO A 235 4.15 -0.40 25.81
C PRO A 235 3.86 -0.17 27.31
N ASP A 236 3.47 1.04 27.70
CA ASP A 236 3.20 1.39 29.12
C ASP A 236 2.05 0.59 29.74
N SER A 237 1.08 0.19 28.90
CA SER A 237 -0.05 -0.64 29.33
C SER A 237 0.37 -2.10 29.58
N VAL A 238 1.41 -2.58 28.89
CA VAL A 238 1.90 -3.95 29.06
C VAL A 238 2.78 -4.07 30.29
N ASP A 239 3.64 -3.08 30.55
CA ASP A 239 4.47 -3.06 31.76
C ASP A 239 3.62 -2.98 33.04
N ALA A 240 2.48 -2.28 33.00
CA ALA A 240 1.50 -2.28 34.08
C ALA A 240 0.88 -3.67 34.33
N LEU A 241 0.53 -4.41 33.27
CA LEU A 241 -0.04 -5.76 33.38
C LEU A 241 0.98 -6.80 33.86
N VAL A 242 2.24 -6.69 33.44
CA VAL A 242 3.34 -7.55 33.91
C VAL A 242 3.65 -7.28 35.38
N SER A 243 3.64 -6.00 35.78
CA SER A 243 3.82 -5.61 37.18
C SER A 243 2.71 -6.16 38.09
N ASP A 244 1.46 -6.17 37.62
CA ASP A 244 0.35 -6.78 38.33
C ASP A 244 0.51 -8.31 38.41
N ASP A 245 0.82 -9.01 37.32
CA ASP A 245 0.97 -10.47 37.34
C ASP A 245 2.10 -10.94 38.29
N HIS A 246 3.19 -10.17 38.39
CA HIS A 246 4.23 -10.36 39.42
C HIS A 246 3.72 -10.10 40.85
N ALA A 247 2.87 -9.09 41.05
CA ALA A 247 2.27 -8.79 42.35
C ALA A 247 1.29 -9.87 42.84
N TRP A 248 0.58 -10.54 41.92
CA TRP A 248 -0.31 -11.67 42.23
C TRP A 248 0.47 -12.96 42.53
N ARG A 249 1.55 -13.24 41.78
CA ARG A 249 2.43 -14.40 42.04
C ARG A 249 3.14 -14.32 43.39
N ASN A 250 3.59 -13.13 43.80
CA ASN A 250 4.26 -12.93 45.09
C ASN A 250 3.31 -12.93 46.30
N LYS A 251 1.99 -12.88 46.09
CA LYS A 251 0.97 -12.99 47.14
C LYS A 251 0.48 -14.43 47.38
N SER A 252 0.95 -15.39 46.58
CA SER A 252 0.54 -16.80 46.65
C SER A 252 1.64 -17.73 47.21
N LEU A 253 2.64 -17.17 47.91
CA LEU A 253 3.66 -17.90 48.67
C LEU A 253 3.52 -17.63 50.17
#